data_AF-A0A1L7ABU6-F1
#
_entry.id   AF-A0A1L7ABU6-F1
#
_cell.length_a   1.000
_cell.length_b   1.000
_cell.length_c   1.000
_cell.angle_alpha   90.00
_cell.angle_beta   90.00
_cell.angle_gamma   90.00
#
_symmetry.space_group_name_H-M   'P 1'
#
loop_
_entity.id
_entity.type
_entity.pdbx_description
1 polymer ?
#
loop_
_entity_poly.entity_id
_entity_poly.type
_entity_poly.pdbx_seq_one_letter_code
_entity_poly.pdbx_strand_id
1 'polypeptide(L)' 'MVRREEILILGLTAGVLGCLTGGTMFGIGLGLVVQGVHLGWLLALPAAPVGGMLGYALARRLAARLGPMR' A
#
# COMPACT_ATOMS: atom_id res chain seq x y z
N MET A 1 -24.90 -3.76 2.43
CA MET A 1 -24.62 -3.21 3.78
C MET A 1 -23.22 -3.64 4.17
N VAL A 2 -22.38 -2.70 4.62
CA VAL A 2 -21.00 -2.99 5.06
C VAL A 2 -20.95 -3.09 6.59
N ARG A 3 -20.28 -4.12 7.11
CA ARG A 3 -20.18 -4.40 8.55
C ARG A 3 -18.93 -3.75 9.17
N ARG A 4 -18.96 -3.52 10.48
CA ARG A 4 -17.80 -2.99 11.22
C ARG A 4 -16.58 -3.90 11.10
N GLU A 5 -16.79 -5.21 11.12
CA GLU A 5 -15.71 -6.18 10.90
C GLU A 5 -14.99 -5.97 9.55
N GLU A 6 -15.72 -5.61 8.50
CA GLU A 6 -15.17 -5.43 7.15
C GLU A 6 -14.26 -4.19 7.07
N ILE A 7 -14.55 -3.15 7.85
CA ILE A 7 -13.70 -1.96 7.98
C ILE A 7 -12.41 -2.31 8.71
N LEU A 8 -12.49 -3.10 9.79
CA LEU A 8 -11.32 -3.57 10.53
C LEU A 8 -10.41 -4.45 9.66
N ILE A 9 -11.01 -5.39 8.92
CA ILE A 9 -10.29 -6.26 7.98
C ILE A 9 -9.66 -5.43 6.85
N LEU A 10 -10.34 -4.40 6.35
CA LEU A 10 -9.77 -3.49 5.36
C LEU A 10 -8.51 -2.80 5.90
N GLY A 11 -8.58 -2.24 7.11
CA GLY A 11 -7.43 -1.59 7.75
C GLY A 11 -6.25 -2.54 7.94
N LEU A 12 -6.51 -3.74 8.47
CA LEU A 12 -5.49 -4.78 8.66
C LEU A 12 -4.85 -5.20 7.32
N THR A 13 -5.68 -5.46 6.32
CA THR A 13 -5.24 -5.93 5.00
C THR A 13 -4.45 -4.86 4.26
N ALA A 14 -4.95 -3.61 4.26
CA ALA A 14 -4.28 -2.47 3.66
C ALA A 14 -2.94 -2.17 4.35
N GLY A 15 -2.90 -2.24 5.69
CA GLY A 15 -1.68 -2.05 6.47
C GLY A 15 -0.63 -3.13 6.16
N VAL A 16 -1.00 -4.40 6.20
CA VAL A 16 -0.09 -5.52 5.91
C VAL A 16 0.42 -5.46 4.48
N LEU A 17 -0.47 -5.26 3.50
CA LEU A 17 -0.06 -5.16 2.09
C LEU A 17 0.82 -3.93 1.84
N GLY A 18 0.50 -2.78 2.43
CA GLY A 18 1.30 -1.56 2.32
C GLY A 18 2.70 -1.73 2.91
N CYS A 19 2.81 -2.32 4.11
CA CYS A 19 4.09 -2.61 4.74
C CYS A 19 4.90 -3.66 3.96
N LEU A 20 4.26 -4.73 3.49
CA LEU A 20 4.94 -5.78 2.74
C LEU A 20 5.46 -5.25 1.40
N THR A 21 4.61 -4.58 0.62
CA THR A 21 4.99 -4.08 -0.72
C THR A 21 5.91 -2.87 -0.65
N GLY A 22 5.56 -1.86 0.15
CA GLY A 22 6.38 -0.66 0.31
C GLY A 22 7.69 -0.96 1.04
N GLY A 23 7.66 -1.75 2.12
CA GLY A 23 8.85 -2.12 2.87
C GLY A 23 9.83 -2.95 2.04
N THR A 24 9.36 -3.90 1.25
CA THR A 24 10.24 -4.70 0.38
C THR A 24 10.80 -3.88 -0.78
N MET A 25 9.98 -3.07 -1.47
CA MET A 25 10.47 -2.17 -2.53
C MET A 25 11.52 -1.19 -2.00
N PHE A 26 11.28 -0.60 -0.83
CA PHE A 26 12.20 0.33 -0.20
C PHE A 26 13.49 -0.37 0.23
N GLY A 27 13.39 -1.52 0.89
CA GLY A 27 14.55 -2.29 1.34
C GLY A 27 15.44 -2.74 0.19
N ILE A 28 14.86 -3.30 -0.88
CA ILE A 28 15.60 -3.69 -2.09
C ILE A 28 16.18 -2.45 -2.78
N GLY A 29 15.40 -1.38 -2.91
CA GLY A 29 15.82 -0.16 -3.58
C GLY A 29 17.00 0.52 -2.87
N LEU A 30 16.94 0.64 -1.54
CA LEU A 30 18.05 1.13 -0.74
C LEU A 30 19.26 0.19 -0.82
N GLY A 31 19.06 -1.13 -0.80
CA GLY A 31 20.15 -2.10 -0.97
C GLY A 31 20.93 -1.87 -2.26
N LEU A 32 20.22 -1.63 -3.38
CA LEU A 32 20.82 -1.31 -4.68
C LEU A 32 21.56 0.04 -4.66
N VAL A 33 20.96 1.07 -4.04
CA VAL A 33 21.59 2.40 -3.90
C VAL A 33 22.90 2.31 -3.11
N VAL A 34 22.92 1.56 -2.00
CA VAL A 34 24.11 1.37 -1.17
C VAL A 34 25.22 0.64 -1.93
N GLN A 35 24.86 -0.26 -2.85
CA GLN A 35 25.80 -0.95 -3.74
C GLN A 35 26.28 -0.11 -4.94
N GLY A 36 25.90 1.18 -5.03
CA GLY A 36 26.29 2.08 -6.11
C GLY A 36 25.43 1.96 -7.37
N VAL A 37 24.38 1.13 -7.36
CA VAL A 37 23.42 1.05 -8.46
C VAL A 37 22.42 2.18 -8.30
N HIS A 38 22.68 3.32 -8.95
CA HIS A 38 21.83 4.51 -8.88
C HIS A 38 20.38 4.28 -9.36
N LEU A 39 20.16 3.25 -10.19
CA LEU A 39 18.81 2.81 -10.56
C LEU A 39 17.96 2.37 -9.35
N GLY A 40 18.56 2.03 -8.21
CA GLY A 40 17.84 1.67 -6.99
C GLY A 40 16.89 2.76 -6.48
N TRP A 41 17.15 4.03 -6.80
CA TRP A 41 16.26 5.15 -6.46
C TRP A 41 14.90 5.06 -7.13
N LEU A 42 14.82 4.48 -8.35
CA LEU A 42 13.55 4.23 -9.03
C LEU A 42 12.68 3.23 -8.27
N LEU A 43 13.27 2.35 -7.46
CA LEU A 43 12.53 1.39 -6.64
C LEU A 43 12.24 1.96 -5.25
N ALA A 44 13.20 2.67 -4.65
CA ALA A 44 13.09 3.20 -3.28
C ALA A 44 12.10 4.36 -3.16
N LEU A 45 12.16 5.34 -4.06
CA LEU A 45 11.32 6.55 -3.98
C LEU A 45 9.81 6.28 -4.10
N PRO A 46 9.33 5.46 -5.05
CA PRO A 46 7.89 5.19 -5.17
C PRO A 46 7.40 4.13 -4.17
N ALA A 47 8.26 3.55 -3.33
CA ALA A 47 7.86 2.49 -2.41
C ALA A 47 6.70 2.92 -1.49
N ALA A 48 6.77 4.13 -0.93
CA ALA A 48 5.71 4.69 -0.08
C ALA A 48 4.38 4.92 -0.83
N PRO A 49 4.34 5.64 -1.98
CA PRO A 49 3.09 5.82 -2.71
C PRO A 49 2.53 4.51 -3.26
N VAL A 50 3.36 3.55 -3.70
CA VAL A 50 2.89 2.23 -4.16
C VAL A 50 2.19 1.46 -3.03
N GLY A 51 2.79 1.43 -1.84
CA GLY A 51 2.17 0.81 -0.67
C GLY A 51 0.83 1.48 -0.28
N GLY A 52 0.79 2.82 -0.32
CA GLY A 52 -0.44 3.58 -0.06
C GLY A 52 -1.53 3.41 -1.13
N MET A 53 -1.15 3.29 -2.40
CA MET A 53 -2.08 3.15 -3.52
C MET A 53 -2.86 1.84 -3.46
N LEU A 54 -2.24 0.76 -2.97
CA LEU A 54 -2.92 -0.51 -2.72
C LEU A 54 -4.00 -0.38 -1.65
N GLY A 55 -3.68 0.26 -0.52
CA GLY A 55 -4.66 0.55 0.53
C GLY A 55 -5.82 1.41 0.03
N TYR A 56 -5.52 2.44 -0.75
CA TYR A 56 -6.52 3.30 -1.39
C TYR A 56 -7.45 2.52 -2.35
N ALA A 57 -6.89 1.63 -3.18
CA ALA A 57 -7.67 0.81 -4.10
C ALA A 57 -8.64 -0.13 -3.35
N LEU A 58 -8.19 -0.74 -2.25
CA LEU A 58 -9.03 -1.57 -1.40
C LEU A 58 -10.14 -0.75 -0.72
N ALA A 59 -9.80 0.43 -0.20
CA ALA A 59 -10.77 1.32 0.43
C ALA A 59 -11.83 1.80 -0.57
N ARG A 60 -11.42 2.15 -1.79
CA ARG A 60 -12.32 2.54 -2.88
C ARG A 60 -13.29 1.43 -3.27
N ARG A 61 -12.85 0.17 -3.25
CA ARG A 61 -13.73 -1.00 -3.48
C ARG A 61 -14.74 -1.17 -2.35
N LEU A 62 -14.36 -0.96 -1.09
CA LEU A 62 -15.29 -1.02 0.04
C LEU A 62 -16.30 0.13 0.00
N ALA A 63 -15.84 1.35 -0.31
CA ALA A 63 -16.70 2.52 -0.47
C ALA A 63 -17.76 2.33 -1.56
N ALA A 64 -17.42 1.69 -2.69
CA ALA A 64 -18.40 1.35 -3.73
C ALA A 64 -19.51 0.40 -3.24
N ARG A 65 -19.25 -0.42 -2.21
CA ARG A 65 -20.24 -1.32 -1.60
C ARG A 65 -21.09 -0.65 -0.52
N LEU A 66 -20.66 0.49 0.00
CA LEU A 66 -21.39 1.30 0.97
C LEU A 66 -22.57 2.06 0.34
N GLY A 67 -22.57 2.28 -0.98
CA GLY A 67 -23.53 3.16 -1.66
C GLY A 67 -23.27 4.64 -1.33
N PRO A 68 -23.87 5.61 -2.06
CA PRO A 68 -23.74 7.02 -1.71
C PRO A 68 -24.30 7.20 -0.29
N MET A 69 -23.47 7.70 0.63
CA MET A 69 -23.91 8.12 1.96
C MET A 69 -24.95 9.23 1.78
N ARG A 70 -26.23 8.85 1.77
CA ARG A 70 -27.38 9.75 1.93
C ARG A 70 -27.65 9.93 3.40
#